data_AF-M0CKR1-F1
#
_entry.id   AF-M0CKR1-F1
#
_cell.length_a   1.000
_cell.length_b   1.000
_cell.length_c   1.000
_cell.angle_alpha   90.00
_cell.angle_beta   90.00
_cell.angle_gamma   90.00
#
_symmetry.space_group_name_H-M   'P 1'
#
loop_
_entity.id
_entity.type
_entity.pdbx_description
1 polymer ?
#
loop_
_entity_poly.entity_id
_entity_poly.type
_entity_poly.pdbx_seq_one_letter_code
_entity_poly.pdbx_strand_id
1 'polypeptide(L)' 'MTDDATLSDFATADDESSADASTDTAGSTGGASRSTYAWGEYICTQCKQSTDRVWRDDGDLVCPDCKSW' A
#
# COMPACT_ATOMS: atom_id res chain seq x y z
N MET A 1 -4.55 -41.42 -20.24
CA MET A 1 -4.52 -40.44 -21.34
C MET A 1 -5.55 -39.40 -21.00
N THR A 2 -5.11 -38.23 -20.55
CA THR A 2 -5.95 -37.07 -20.28
C THR A 2 -5.35 -35.94 -21.09
N ASP A 3 -6.12 -35.43 -22.04
CA ASP A 3 -5.79 -34.31 -22.93
C ASP A 3 -5.46 -33.06 -22.11
N ASP A 4 -4.24 -32.56 -22.31
CA ASP A 4 -3.73 -31.29 -21.79
C ASP A 4 -4.41 -30.16 -22.58
N ALA A 5 -5.46 -29.59 -22.00
CA ALA A 5 -6.19 -28.47 -22.58
C ALA A 5 -5.25 -27.27 -22.74
N THR A 6 -5.07 -26.83 -23.99
CA THR A 6 -4.15 -25.77 -24.37
C THR A 6 -4.56 -24.43 -23.75
N LEU A 7 -3.67 -23.86 -22.93
CA LEU A 7 -3.81 -22.55 -22.28
C LEU A 7 -3.94 -21.33 -23.23
N SER A 8 -4.13 -21.56 -24.54
CA SER A 8 -4.20 -20.52 -25.56
C SER A 8 -5.59 -19.88 -25.72
N ASP A 9 -6.62 -20.41 -25.07
CA ASP A 9 -7.99 -19.88 -25.11
C ASP A 9 -8.19 -18.66 -24.19
N PHE A 10 -7.36 -18.51 -23.15
CA PHE A 10 -7.48 -17.43 -22.18
C PHE A 10 -6.88 -16.08 -22.62
N ALA A 11 -6.30 -16.00 -23.82
CA ALA A 11 -5.59 -14.80 -24.30
C ALA A 11 -6.42 -13.90 -25.23
N THR A 12 -7.73 -14.12 -25.38
CA THR A 12 -8.54 -13.41 -26.40
C THR A 12 -9.88 -12.86 -25.90
N ALA A 13 -9.96 -12.40 -24.64
CA ALA A 13 -11.06 -11.55 -24.21
C ALA A 13 -10.72 -10.77 -22.93
N ASP A 14 -10.13 -9.57 -23.09
CA ASP A 14 -10.31 -8.42 -22.20
C ASP A 14 -9.71 -7.21 -22.95
N ASP A 15 -10.42 -6.67 -23.93
CA ASP A 15 -11.41 -5.60 -23.76
C ASP A 15 -10.80 -4.33 -23.16
N GLU A 16 -10.80 -3.30 -23.99
CA GLU A 16 -10.21 -1.99 -23.83
C GLU A 16 -10.77 -1.23 -22.61
N SER A 17 -10.29 -1.50 -21.40
CA SER A 17 -10.52 -0.60 -20.26
C SER A 17 -9.40 0.42 -20.17
N SER A 18 -9.63 1.55 -20.85
CA SER A 18 -8.90 2.80 -20.68
C SER A 18 -8.60 3.05 -19.21
N ALA A 19 -7.30 3.17 -18.93
CA ALA A 19 -6.68 3.64 -17.71
C ALA A 19 -7.62 4.42 -16.77
N ASP A 20 -8.18 3.70 -15.80
CA ASP A 20 -8.55 4.30 -14.53
C ASP A 20 -7.26 4.83 -13.92
N ALA A 21 -7.00 6.11 -14.16
CA ALA A 21 -6.05 6.92 -13.41
C ALA A 21 -6.61 7.07 -11.99
N SER A 22 -6.65 5.97 -11.24
CA SER A 22 -6.67 5.96 -9.79
C SER A 22 -5.31 6.47 -9.34
N THR A 23 -5.14 7.78 -9.47
CA THR A 23 -4.18 8.50 -8.66
C THR A 23 -4.76 8.39 -7.26
N ASP A 24 -4.35 7.36 -6.52
CA ASP A 24 -4.51 7.20 -5.08
C ASP A 24 -3.83 8.39 -4.38
N THR A 25 -4.42 9.57 -4.58
CA THR A 25 -4.03 10.80 -3.94
C THR A 25 -4.78 10.80 -2.62
N ALA A 26 -4.09 10.31 -1.60
CA ALA A 26 -4.23 10.75 -0.21
C ALA A 26 -5.69 10.95 0.25
N GLY A 27 -6.38 9.84 0.51
CA GLY A 27 -7.74 9.87 1.03
C GLY A 27 -8.09 8.64 1.83
N SER A 28 -7.19 8.16 2.70
CA SER A 28 -7.53 7.11 3.68
C SER A 28 -8.48 7.70 4.73
N THR A 29 -9.75 7.82 4.37
CA THR A 29 -10.89 8.04 5.28
C THR A 29 -11.93 6.98 4.93
N GLY A 30 -11.65 5.74 5.33
CA GLY A 30 -12.50 4.58 5.04
C GLY A 30 -12.24 3.45 6.04
N GLY A 31 -13.01 3.43 7.13
CA GLY A 31 -12.98 2.40 8.16
C GLY A 31 -11.92 2.63 9.24
N ALA A 32 -12.32 2.51 10.51
CA ALA A 32 -11.43 2.63 11.68
C ALA A 32 -10.45 1.45 11.81
N SER A 33 -9.83 1.02 10.71
CA SER A 33 -8.64 0.19 10.70
C SER A 33 -7.48 1.10 11.02
N ARG A 34 -6.94 1.01 12.23
CA ARG A 34 -5.73 1.75 12.62
C ARG A 34 -4.59 1.28 11.71
N SER A 35 -4.30 2.01 10.64
CA SER A 35 -3.23 1.66 9.71
C SER A 35 -1.91 1.51 10.48
N THR A 36 -1.27 0.35 10.34
CA THR A 36 0.01 0.02 11.01
C THR A 36 1.15 0.91 10.51
N TYR A 37 0.99 1.52 9.33
CA TYR A 37 1.92 2.50 8.77
C TYR A 37 1.15 3.59 8.02
N ALA A 38 1.76 4.75 7.87
CA ALA A 38 1.24 5.90 7.13
C ALA A 38 2.35 6.56 6.29
N TRP A 39 1.95 7.20 5.19
CA TRP A 39 2.83 7.89 4.24
C TRP A 39 2.42 9.36 4.11
N GLY A 40 3.38 10.25 3.87
CA GLY A 40 3.25 11.70 3.89
C GLY A 40 4.29 12.35 4.81
N GLU A 41 4.31 13.68 4.90
CA GLU A 41 5.29 14.38 5.74
C GLU A 41 4.88 14.32 7.22
N TYR A 42 5.57 13.48 7.98
CA TYR A 42 5.38 13.32 9.43
C TYR A 42 6.68 13.59 10.18
N ILE A 43 6.54 13.98 11.46
CA ILE A 43 7.67 14.12 12.38
C ILE A 43 7.73 12.89 13.28
N CYS A 44 8.86 12.19 13.27
CA CYS A 44 9.09 11.07 14.16
C CYS A 44 9.17 11.53 15.63
N THR A 45 8.46 10.88 16.53
CA THR A 45 8.50 11.23 17.97
C THR A 45 9.86 10.93 18.62
N GLN A 46 10.59 9.93 18.11
CA GLN A 46 11.85 9.49 18.70
C GLN A 46 13.05 10.36 18.27
N CYS A 47 13.26 10.51 16.96
CA CYS A 47 14.41 11.24 16.41
C CYS A 47 14.09 12.68 15.98
N LYS A 48 12.81 13.08 15.98
CA LYS A 48 12.33 14.42 15.59
C LYS A 48 12.69 14.83 14.17
N GLN A 49 13.04 13.86 13.33
CA GLN A 49 13.28 14.09 11.90
C GLN A 49 11.96 14.01 11.13
N SER A 50 11.86 14.81 10.07
CA SER A 50 10.80 14.65 9.08
C SER A 50 11.04 13.38 8.28
N THR A 51 9.95 12.67 8.01
CA THR A 51 9.98 11.44 7.22
C THR A 51 8.72 11.35 6.39
N ASP A 52 8.86 10.81 5.19
CA ASP A 52 7.74 10.53 4.30
C ASP A 52 6.94 9.29 4.75
N ARG A 53 7.46 8.53 5.72
CA ARG A 53 6.84 7.27 6.16
C ARG A 53 7.00 7.02 7.64
N VAL A 54 5.90 6.73 8.31
CA VAL A 54 5.85 6.40 9.74
C VAL A 54 5.12 5.09 9.99
N TRP A 55 5.49 4.44 11.09
CA TRP A 55 4.90 3.20 11.57
C TRP A 55 4.33 3.41 12.95
N ARG A 56 3.27 2.68 13.27
CA ARG A 56 2.83 2.57 14.65
C ARG A 56 3.69 1.59 15.43
N ASP A 57 4.26 2.08 16.52
CA ASP A 57 4.97 1.32 17.53
C ASP A 57 4.36 1.64 18.90
N ASP A 58 3.76 0.64 19.55
CA ASP A 58 3.06 0.79 20.84
C ASP A 58 1.99 1.92 20.92
N GLY A 59 1.55 2.45 19.78
CA GLY A 59 0.58 3.55 19.69
C GLY A 59 1.19 4.87 19.19
N ASP A 60 2.50 5.02 19.29
CA ASP A 60 3.29 6.14 18.79
C ASP A 60 3.66 5.97 17.31
N LEU A 61 3.90 7.10 16.63
CA LEU A 61 4.35 7.12 15.23
C LEU A 61 5.88 7.29 15.18
N VAL A 62 6.56 6.26 14.67
CA VAL A 62 8.02 6.20 14.59
C VAL A 62 8.50 6.07 13.14
N CYS A 63 9.71 6.55 12.89
CA CYS A 63 10.38 6.46 11.62
C CYS A 63 10.84 5.01 11.31
N PRO A 64 11.17 4.64 10.05
CA PRO A 64 11.63 3.30 9.72
C PRO A 64 12.92 2.92 10.45
N ASP A 65 13.80 3.90 10.63
CA ASP A 65 15.09 3.77 11.30
C ASP A 65 14.94 3.58 12.82
N CYS A 66 13.89 4.19 13.37
CA CYS A 66 13.56 4.22 14.79
C CYS A 66 12.76 2.99 15.24
N LYS A 67 12.09 2.32 14.29
CA LYS A 67 11.24 1.17 14.56
C LYS A 67 12.11 -0.01 14.98
N SER A 68 11.91 -0.51 16.19
CA SER A 68 12.42 -1.83 16.57
C SER A 68 11.52 -2.88 15.95
N TRP A 69 12.03 -3.60 14.95
CA TRP A 69 11.35 -4.67 14.23
C TRP A 69 11.82 -6.04 14.70
#